data_AF-A0A0C7NUD7-F1
#
_entry.id   AF-A0A0C7NUD7-F1
#
_cell.length_a   1.000
_cell.length_b   1.000
_cell.length_c   1.000
_cell.angle_alpha   90.00
_cell.angle_beta   90.00
_cell.angle_gamma   90.00
#
_symmetry.space_group_name_H-M   'P 1'
#
loop_
_entity.id
_entity.type
_entity.pdbx_description
1 polymer ?
#
loop_
_entity_poly.entity_id
_entity_poly.type
_entity_poly.pdbx_seq_one_letter_code
_entity_poly.pdbx_strand_id
1 'polypeptide(L)'
;MPTLAILIRVAFEVLNWLIIARILISWFPHDPYHPVMRFIYEVTEPVLAPFRRLMPRTSIPIDFSPIIAVLVLQLVERLLISFILRLG
;
A
#
# COMPACT_ATOMS: atom_id res chain seq x y z
N MET A 1 3.07 17.85 17.64
CA MET A 1 1.59 17.78 17.33
C MET A 1 1.05 16.33 17.24
N PRO A 2 0.48 15.77 18.33
CA PRO A 2 0.11 14.34 18.40
C PRO A 2 -1.03 13.93 17.47
N THR A 3 -2.03 14.79 17.26
CA THR A 3 -3.18 14.49 16.40
C THR A 3 -2.77 14.25 14.94
N LEU A 4 -1.84 15.05 14.42
CA LEU A 4 -1.33 14.88 13.05
C LEU A 4 -0.61 13.53 12.87
N ALA A 5 0.20 13.13 13.86
CA ALA A 5 0.88 11.84 13.84
C ALA A 5 -0.09 10.66 13.82
N ILE A 6 -1.21 10.76 14.55
CA ILE A 6 -2.28 9.74 14.56
C ILE A 6 -2.96 9.66 13.20
N LEU A 7 -3.32 10.79 12.59
CA LEU A 7 -3.96 10.80 11.26
C LEU A 7 -3.08 10.14 10.20
N ILE A 8 -1.77 10.44 10.23
CA ILE A 8 -0.81 9.82 9.31
C ILE A 8 -0.70 8.32 9.57
N ARG A 9 -0.55 7.91 10.84
CA ARG A 9 -0.51 6.48 11.21
C ARG A 9 -1.73 5.73 10.66
N VAL A 10 -2.93 6.24 10.92
CA VAL A 10 -4.18 5.62 10.46
C VAL A 10 -4.24 5.54 8.94
N ALA A 11 -3.84 6.59 8.22
CA ALA A 11 -3.82 6.58 6.77
C ALA A 11 -2.87 5.50 6.20
N PHE A 12 -1.67 5.37 6.76
CA PHE A 12 -0.71 4.34 6.35
C PHE A 12 -1.19 2.93 6.72
N GLU A 13 -1.79 2.73 7.90
CA GLU A 13 -2.39 1.45 8.30
C GLU A 13 -3.52 1.03 7.37
N VAL A 14 -4.44 1.94 7.04
CA VAL A 14 -5.53 1.67 6.08
C VAL A 14 -4.96 1.26 4.73
N LEU A 15 -3.97 1.99 4.21
CA LEU A 15 -3.37 1.68 2.92
C LEU A 15 -2.66 0.32 2.93
N ASN A 16 -1.93 -0.02 4.00
CA ASN A 16 -1.32 -1.34 4.17
C ASN A 16 -2.38 -2.46 4.15
N TRP A 17 -3.48 -2.28 4.88
CA TRP A 17 -4.58 -3.24 4.89
C TRP A 17 -5.28 -3.36 3.54
N LEU A 18 -5.45 -2.27 2.79
CA LEU A 18 -6.00 -2.33 1.43
C LEU A 18 -5.08 -3.10 0.47
N ILE A 19 -3.76 -2.93 0.59
CA ILE A 19 -2.80 -3.72 -0.19
C ILE A 19 -2.88 -5.20 0.18
N ILE A 20 -2.96 -5.54 1.47
CA ILE A 20 -3.16 -6.92 1.92
C ILE A 20 -4.48 -7.49 1.39
N ALA A 21 -5.58 -6.74 1.50
CA ALA A 21 -6.87 -7.14 0.97
C ALA A 21 -6.80 -7.40 -0.54
N ARG A 22 -6.12 -6.55 -1.31
CA ARG A 22 -5.92 -6.74 -2.75
C ARG A 22 -5.18 -8.04 -3.05
N ILE A 23 -4.16 -8.41 -2.27
CA ILE A 23 -3.45 -9.69 -2.42
C ILE A 23 -4.39 -10.86 -2.12
N LEU A 24 -5.16 -10.80 -1.03
CA LEU A 24 -6.08 -11.86 -0.67
C LEU A 24 -7.19 -12.04 -1.70
N ILE A 25 -7.73 -10.94 -2.22
CA ILE A 25 -8.75 -10.92 -3.27
C ILE A 25 -8.21 -11.53 -4.57
N SER A 26 -6.94 -11.29 -4.92
CA SER A 26 -6.38 -11.82 -6.16
C SER A 26 -6.20 -13.35 -6.17
N TRP A 27 -6.25 -14.00 -5.01
CA TRP A 27 -6.20 -15.46 -4.90
C TRP A 27 -7.52 -16.15 -5.25
N PHE A 28 -8.62 -15.39 -5.27
CA PHE A 28 -9.95 -15.92 -5.58
C PHE A 28 -10.51 -15.22 -6.83
N PRO A 29 -11.33 -15.93 -7.64
CA PRO A 29 -12.12 -15.28 -8.68
C PRO A 29 -13.02 -14.20 -8.06
N HIS A 30 -12.97 -12.99 -8.60
CA HIS A 30 -13.77 -11.86 -8.14
C HIS A 30 -14.26 -11.03 -9.33
N ASP A 31 -15.37 -10.32 -9.16
CA ASP A 31 -15.88 -9.39 -10.17
C ASP A 31 -15.10 -8.07 -10.10
N PRO A 32 -14.31 -7.71 -11.13
CA PRO A 32 -13.54 -6.46 -11.15
C PRO A 32 -14.43 -5.21 -11.24
N TYR A 33 -15.70 -5.35 -11.66
CA TYR A 33 -16.62 -4.23 -11.77
C TYR A 33 -17.32 -3.90 -10.45
N HIS A 34 -17.24 -4.79 -9.46
CA HIS A 34 -17.83 -4.57 -8.14
C HIS A 34 -17.24 -3.30 -7.48
N PRO A 35 -18.07 -2.37 -6.95
CA PRO A 35 -17.60 -1.06 -6.47
C PRO A 35 -16.47 -1.14 -5.43
N VAL A 36 -16.55 -2.10 -4.50
CA VAL A 36 -15.51 -2.31 -3.48
C VAL A 36 -14.19 -2.77 -4.09
N MET A 37 -14.25 -3.64 -5.11
CA MET A 37 -13.04 -4.12 -5.79
C MET A 37 -12.40 -2.94 -6.52
N ARG A 38 -13.19 -2.20 -7.31
CA ARG A 38 -12.72 -1.00 -8.00
C ARG A 38 -12.05 -0.01 -7.04
N PHE A 39 -12.69 0.28 -5.91
CA PHE A 39 -12.13 1.15 -4.88
C PHE A 39 -10.77 0.66 -4.36
N ILE A 40 -10.66 -0.62 -3.98
CA ILE A 40 -9.40 -1.18 -3.48
C ILE A 40 -8.29 -1.06 -4.54
N TYR A 41 -8.59 -1.40 -5.79
CA TYR A 41 -7.62 -1.31 -6.88
C TYR A 41 -7.21 0.13 -7.14
N GLU A 42 -8.15 1.06 -7.28
CA GLU A 42 -7.88 2.48 -7.55
C GLU A 42 -7.06 3.16 -6.45
N VAL A 43 -7.34 2.86 -5.17
CA VAL A 43 -6.60 3.46 -4.04
C VAL A 43 -5.19 2.89 -3.92
N THR A 44 -5.02 1.59 -4.18
CA THR A 44 -3.72 0.93 -4.03
C THR A 44 -2.83 1.07 -5.27
N GLU A 45 -3.40 1.35 -6.45
CA GLU A 45 -2.67 1.38 -7.72
C GLU A 45 -1.54 2.42 -7.78
N PRO A 46 -1.73 3.69 -7.36
CA PRO A 46 -0.65 4.68 -7.38
C PRO A 46 0.56 4.28 -6.56
N VAL A 47 0.34 3.47 -5.52
CA VAL A 47 1.39 2.97 -4.64
C VAL A 47 2.05 1.75 -5.23
N LEU A 48 1.29 0.80 -5.79
CA LEU A 48 1.82 -0.45 -6.34
C LEU A 48 2.46 -0.31 -7.73
N ALA A 49 1.95 0.59 -8.58
CA ALA A 49 2.40 0.74 -9.96
C ALA A 49 3.89 1.09 -10.10
N PRO A 50 4.48 2.00 -9.29
CA PRO A 50 5.91 2.25 -9.31
C PRO A 50 6.74 1.00 -9.01
N PHE A 51 6.35 0.20 -8.01
CA PHE A 51 7.07 -1.03 -7.67
C PHE A 51 6.98 -2.07 -8.77
N ARG A 52 5.82 -2.22 -9.43
CA ARG A 52 5.69 -3.10 -10.61
C ARG A 52 6.58 -2.67 -11.78
N ARG A 53 6.77 -1.36 -11.97
CA ARG A 53 7.67 -0.85 -13.02
C ARG A 53 9.15 -1.07 -12.70
N LEU A 54 9.50 -1.10 -11.42
CA LEU A 54 10.87 -1.36 -10.94
C LEU A 54 11.22 -2.85 -10.93
N MET A 55 10.22 -3.73 -10.84
CA MET A 55 10.45 -5.16 -10.96
C MET A 55 10.99 -5.49 -12.36
N PRO A 56 12.11 -6.21 -12.48
CA PRO A 56 12.56 -6.68 -13.78
C PRO A 56 11.45 -7.56 -14.36
N ARG A 57 11.28 -7.53 -15.69
CA ARG A 57 10.42 -8.48 -16.42
C ARG A 57 11.04 -9.88 -16.34
N THR A 58 11.07 -10.46 -15.16
CA THR A 58 11.53 -11.83 -14.94
C THR A 58 10.45 -12.78 -15.42
N SER A 59 10.86 -13.98 -15.79
CA SER A 59 9.98 -15.10 -16.20
C SER A 59 9.10 -15.63 -15.05
N ILE A 60 9.03 -14.93 -13.92
CA ILE A 60 8.25 -15.32 -12.74
C ILE A 60 6.89 -14.61 -12.81
N PRO A 61 5.77 -15.35 -12.89
CA PRO A 61 4.43 -14.76 -12.99
C PRO A 61 3.88 -14.20 -11.66
N ILE A 62 4.72 -14.13 -10.62
CA ILE A 62 4.33 -13.74 -9.27
C ILE A 62 4.61 -12.23 -9.08
N ASP A 63 3.55 -11.48 -8.76
CA ASP A 63 3.66 -10.06 -8.43
C ASP A 63 4.12 -9.89 -6.98
N PHE A 64 5.41 -9.62 -6.78
CA PHE A 64 6.00 -9.29 -5.48
C PHE A 64 5.89 -7.81 -5.11
N SER A 65 5.35 -6.96 -6.00
CA SER A 65 5.19 -5.53 -5.74
C SER A 65 4.42 -5.21 -4.46
N PRO A 66 3.38 -5.98 -4.03
CA PRO A 66 2.67 -5.67 -2.80
C PRO A 66 3.53 -5.81 -1.54
N ILE A 67 4.43 -6.79 -1.51
CA ILE A 67 5.33 -7.01 -0.37
C ILE A 67 6.32 -5.85 -0.27
N ILE A 68 6.94 -5.49 -1.39
CA ILE A 68 7.90 -4.37 -1.46
C ILE A 68 7.19 -3.06 -1.06
N ALA A 69 5.99 -2.84 -1.56
CA ALA A 69 5.20 -1.65 -1.25
C ALA A 69 4.89 -1.52 0.24
N VAL A 70 4.46 -2.58 0.91
CA VAL A 70 4.17 -2.58 2.35
C VAL A 70 5.43 -2.25 3.16
N LEU A 71 6.58 -2.84 2.81
CA LEU A 71 7.85 -2.54 3.49
C LEU A 71 8.25 -1.08 3.33
N VAL A 72 8.14 -0.53 2.12
CA VAL A 72 8.46 0.88 1.84
C VAL A 72 7.48 1.81 2.53
N LEU A 73 6.18 1.51 2.53
CA LEU A 73 5.17 2.28 3.25
C LEU A 73 5.46 2.35 4.74
N GLN A 74 5.78 1.22 5.38
CA GLN A 74 6.12 1.18 6.80
C GLN A 74 7.38 1.99 7.12
N LEU A 75 8.38 1.97 6.24
CA LEU A 75 9.58 2.78 6.39
C LEU A 75 9.24 4.28 6.29
N VAL A 76 8.47 4.67 5.28
CA VAL A 76 8.06 6.07 5.07
C VAL A 76 7.22 6.58 6.24
N GLU A 77 6.26 5.79 6.73
CA GLU A 77 5.46 6.12 7.91
C GLU A 77 6.35 6.45 9.13
N ARG A 78 7.30 5.56 9.45
CA ARG A 78 8.21 5.73 10.60
C ARG A 78 9.06 6.98 10.47
N LEU A 79 9.59 7.25 9.27
CA LEU A 79 10.40 8.44 9.01
C LEU A 79 9.56 9.73 9.13
N LEU A 80 8.36 9.75 8.57
CA LEU A 80 7.46 10.90 8.64
C LEU A 80 7.02 11.20 10.07
N ILE A 81 6.60 10.17 10.82
CA ILE A 81 6.21 10.33 12.23
C ILE A 81 7.40 10.83 13.06
N SER A 82 8.59 10.24 12.89
CA SER A 82 9.80 10.67 13.58
C SER A 82 10.12 12.14 13.30
N PHE A 83 10.01 12.57 12.04
CA PHE A 83 10.23 13.96 11.64
C PHE A 83 9.23 14.92 12.29
N ILE A 84 7.94 14.58 12.26
CA ILE A 84 6.85 15.41 12.83
C ILE A 84 6.98 15.55 14.34
N LEU A 85 7.35 14.48 15.04
CA LEU A 85 7.54 14.51 16.49
C LEU A 85 8.83 15.24 16.92
N ARG A 86 9.82 15.34 16.03
CA ARG A 86 11.07 16.06 16.31
C ARG A 86 10.99 17.56 16.01
N LEU A 87 10.17 17.97 15.05
CA LEU A 87 10.08 19.36 14.58
C LEU A 87 8.89 20.14 15.12
N GLY A 88 7.94 19.51 15.79
CA GLY A 88 6.77 20.18 16.36
C GLY A 88 6.23 19.50 17.59
#